data_AF-A0A0M0KTD0-F1
#
_entry.id   AF-A0A0M0KTD0-F1
#
_cell.length_a   1.000
_cell.length_b   1.000
_cell.length_c   1.000
_cell.angle_alpha   90.00
_cell.angle_beta   90.00
_cell.angle_gamma   90.00
#
_symmetry.space_group_name_H-M   'P 1'
#
loop_
_entity.id
_entity.type
_entity.pdbx_description
1 polymer ?
#
loop_
_entity_poly.entity_id
_entity_poly.type
_entity_poly.pdbx_seq_one_letter_code
_entity_poly.pdbx_strand_id
1 'polypeptide(L)' 'MLKIFQIVLSIMVVSLATYGLITEDFRFQSYMFLSLSLVMLVIGVREFKKGKKSIGWLNIVAFVFILFVSIKIF' A
#
# COMPACT_ATOMS: atom_id res chain seq x y z
N MET A 1 4.37 17.01 2.13
CA MET A 1 4.69 16.25 0.89
C MET A 1 4.35 14.77 1.00
N LEU A 2 4.99 13.94 1.85
CA LEU A 2 4.69 12.50 1.96
C LEU A 2 3.21 12.16 2.27
N LYS A 3 2.50 13.07 2.99
CA LYS A 3 1.06 12.98 3.26
C LYS A 3 0.21 13.04 1.98
N ILE A 4 0.52 13.94 1.06
CA ILE A 4 -0.22 14.12 -0.20
C ILE A 4 -0.03 12.90 -1.08
N PHE A 5 1.21 12.39 -1.19
CA PHE A 5 1.50 11.19 -1.95
C PHE A 5 0.72 9.97 -1.42
N GLN A 6 0.63 9.83 -0.09
CA GLN A 6 -0.21 8.79 0.53
C GLN A 6 -1.69 8.96 0.21
N ILE A 7 -2.21 10.19 0.25
CA ILE A 7 -3.63 10.45 -0.04
C ILE A 7 -3.96 10.05 -1.48
N VAL A 8 -3.12 10.44 -2.45
CA VAL A 8 -3.30 10.08 -3.86
C VAL A 8 -3.25 8.55 -4.05
N LEU A 9 -2.27 7.88 -3.43
CA LEU A 9 -2.17 6.42 -3.45
C LEU A 9 -3.38 5.74 -2.80
N SER A 10 -3.86 6.22 -1.65
CA SER A 10 -5.04 5.67 -0.98
C SER A 10 -6.30 5.85 -1.82
N ILE A 11 -6.46 7.00 -2.49
CA ILE A 11 -7.59 7.22 -3.41
C ILE A 11 -7.53 6.20 -4.55
N MET A 12 -6.37 6.00 -5.18
CA MET A 12 -6.18 4.97 -6.21
C MET A 12 -6.54 3.57 -5.71
N VAL A 13 -6.06 3.18 -4.52
CA VAL A 13 -6.38 1.88 -3.90
C VAL A 13 -7.89 1.72 -3.71
N VAL A 14 -8.58 2.73 -3.17
CA VAL A 14 -10.03 2.67 -2.93
C VAL A 14 -10.81 2.62 -4.23
N SER A 15 -10.40 3.37 -5.25
CA SER A 15 -11.02 3.32 -6.58
C SER A 15 -10.87 1.94 -7.22
N LEU A 16 -9.67 1.35 -7.16
CA LEU A 16 -9.41 0.00 -7.67
C LEU A 16 -10.16 -1.08 -6.89
N ALA A 17 -10.24 -0.94 -5.55
CA ALA A 17 -10.99 -1.86 -4.69
C ALA A 17 -12.49 -1.82 -5.01
N THR A 18 -13.05 -0.61 -5.14
CA THR A 18 -14.46 -0.41 -5.51
C THR A 18 -14.73 -0.99 -6.89
N TYR A 19 -13.83 -0.77 -7.85
CA TYR A 19 -13.97 -1.32 -9.20
C TYR A 19 -13.94 -2.86 -9.21
N GLY A 20 -12.99 -3.48 -8.50
CA GLY A 20 -12.87 -4.93 -8.40
C GLY A 20 -14.06 -5.58 -7.67
N LEU A 21 -14.60 -4.92 -6.65
CA LEU A 21 -15.80 -5.39 -5.94
C LEU A 21 -17.07 -5.32 -6.79
N ILE A 22 -17.24 -4.26 -7.60
CA ILE A 22 -18.42 -4.08 -8.45
C ILE A 22 -18.36 -4.98 -9.68
N THR A 23 -17.18 -5.11 -10.28
CA THR A 23 -17.01 -5.83 -11.55
C THR A 23 -16.76 -7.33 -11.34
N GLU A 24 -16.49 -7.75 -10.09
CA GLU A 24 -15.96 -9.08 -9.72
C GLU A 24 -14.68 -9.48 -10.49
N ASP A 25 -14.05 -8.50 -11.15
CA ASP A 25 -12.85 -8.68 -11.94
C ASP A 25 -11.63 -8.22 -11.12
N PHE A 26 -10.88 -9.22 -10.66
CA PHE A 26 -9.70 -9.04 -9.82
C PHE A 26 -8.41 -8.87 -10.61
N ARG A 27 -8.46 -8.66 -11.93
CA ARG A 27 -7.25 -8.46 -12.76
C ARG A 27 -6.44 -7.23 -12.34
N PHE A 28 -7.08 -6.25 -11.71
CA PHE A 28 -6.42 -5.07 -11.17
C PHE A 28 -5.97 -5.22 -9.71
N GLN A 29 -6.18 -6.38 -9.11
CA GLN A 29 -5.85 -6.62 -7.70
C GLN A 29 -4.33 -6.56 -7.45
N SER A 30 -3.50 -6.98 -8.41
CA SER A 30 -2.04 -6.81 -8.34
C SER A 30 -1.65 -5.34 -8.22
N TYR A 31 -2.26 -4.46 -9.03
CA TYR A 31 -2.05 -3.00 -8.97
C TYR A 31 -2.55 -2.38 -7.66
N MET A 32 -3.64 -2.90 -7.11
CA MET A 32 -4.16 -2.50 -5.80
C MET A 32 -3.17 -2.84 -4.69
N PHE A 33 -2.66 -4.08 -4.66
CA PHE A 33 -1.66 -4.50 -3.67
C PHE A 33 -0.33 -3.78 -3.83
N LEU A 34 0.12 -3.49 -5.06
CA LEU A 34 1.29 -2.65 -5.32
C LEU A 34 1.14 -1.26 -4.71
N SER A 35 -0.02 -0.63 -4.95
CA SER A 35 -0.31 0.70 -4.40
C SER A 35 -0.42 0.68 -2.87
N LEU A 36 -1.02 -0.37 -2.30
CA LEU A 36 -1.12 -0.58 -0.86
C LEU A 36 0.25 -0.76 -0.21
N SER A 37 1.15 -1.51 -0.86
CA SER A 37 2.53 -1.67 -0.44
C SER A 37 3.21 -0.29 -0.35
N LEU A 38 3.15 0.51 -1.41
CA LEU A 38 3.67 1.90 -1.41
C LEU A 38 3.11 2.76 -0.26
N VAL A 39 1.82 2.65 0.06
CA VAL A 39 1.22 3.33 1.22
C VAL A 39 1.88 2.88 2.52
N MET A 40 2.09 1.58 2.72
CA MET A 40 2.75 1.01 3.91
C MET A 40 4.18 1.53 4.06
N LEU A 41 4.94 1.64 2.96
CA LEU A 41 6.29 2.22 2.97
C LEU A 41 6.26 3.70 3.37
N VAL A 42 5.33 4.47 2.79
CA VAL A 42 5.16 5.89 3.12
C VAL A 42 4.79 6.10 4.59
N ILE A 43 3.95 5.22 5.17
CA ILE A 43 3.62 5.25 6.60
C ILE A 43 4.84 4.86 7.43
N GLY A 44 5.57 3.81 7.06
CA GLY A 44 6.79 3.36 7.73
C GLY A 44 7.83 4.45 7.83
N VAL A 45 8.17 5.09 6.70
CA VAL A 45 9.10 6.23 6.64
C VAL A 45 8.64 7.39 7.53
N ARG A 46 7.32 7.64 7.59
CA ARG A 46 6.76 8.70 8.42
C ARG A 46 6.85 8.40 9.91
N GLU A 47 6.62 7.15 10.31
CA GLU A 47 6.76 6.69 11.69
C GLU A 47 8.23 6.63 12.13
N PHE A 48 9.16 6.27 11.23
CA PHE A 48 10.60 6.44 11.45
C PHE A 48 10.97 7.89 11.71
N LYS A 49 10.43 8.83 10.92
CA LYS A 49 10.68 10.26 11.10
C LYS A 49 10.09 10.82 12.41
N LYS A 50 9.06 10.19 12.97
CA LYS A 50 8.50 10.53 14.29
C LYS A 50 9.26 9.88 15.47
N GLY A 51 10.36 9.16 15.21
CA GLY A 51 11.14 8.49 16.24
C GLY A 51 10.55 7.15 16.71
N LYS A 52 9.43 6.70 16.15
CA LYS A 52 8.81 5.40 16.47
C LYS A 52 9.44 4.28 15.64
N LYS A 53 10.67 3.91 15.99
CA LYS A 53 11.45 2.87 15.29
C LYS A 53 10.75 1.50 15.21
N SER A 54 10.00 1.12 16.26
CA SER A 54 9.29 -0.17 16.30
C SER A 54 8.17 -0.25 15.24
N ILE A 55 7.31 0.77 15.18
CA ILE A 55 6.21 0.83 14.19
C ILE A 55 6.75 1.06 12.78
N GLY A 56 7.83 1.83 12.64
CA GLY A 56 8.53 1.98 11.37
C GLY A 56 9.01 0.64 10.80
N TRP A 57 9.64 -0.19 11.62
CA TRP A 57 10.15 -1.50 11.19
C TRP A 57 9.02 -2.46 10.81
N LEU A 58 7.94 -2.51 11.60
CA LEU A 58 6.75 -3.30 11.28
C LEU A 58 6.15 -2.91 9.92
N ASN A 59 6.09 -1.61 9.62
CA ASN A 59 5.59 -1.13 8.33
C ASN A 59 6.52 -1.49 7.15
N ILE A 60 7.84 -1.55 7.35
CA ILE A 60 8.78 -2.02 6.33
C ILE A 60 8.58 -3.52 6.07
N VAL A 61 8.42 -4.32 7.11
CA VAL A 61 8.14 -5.76 6.96
C VAL A 61 6.80 -5.98 6.24
N ALA A 62 5.77 -5.23 6.62
CA ALA A 62 4.47 -5.26 5.94
C ALA A 62 4.59 -4.84 4.46
N PHE A 63 5.37 -3.80 4.16
CA PHE A 63 5.66 -3.38 2.78
C PHE A 63 6.21 -4.54 1.94
N VAL A 64 7.27 -5.20 2.42
CA VAL A 64 7.92 -6.31 1.71
C VAL A 64 6.96 -7.48 1.52
N PHE A 65 6.18 -7.83 2.54
CA PHE A 65 5.18 -8.89 2.47
C PHE A 65 4.10 -8.60 1.43
N ILE A 66 3.52 -7.40 1.44
CA ILE A 66 2.48 -6.99 0.48
C ILE A 66 3.04 -6.93 -0.94
N LEU A 67 4.31 -6.53 -1.10
CA LEU A 67 4.99 -6.50 -2.40
C LEU A 67 5.17 -7.92 -2.95
N PHE A 68 5.59 -8.87 -2.11
CA PHE A 68 5.68 -10.28 -2.48
C PHE A 68 4.32 -10.85 -2.89
N VAL A 69 3.26 -10.54 -2.14
CA VAL A 69 1.88 -10.94 -2.47
C VAL A 69 1.44 -10.34 -3.81
N SER A 70 1.77 -9.07 -4.08
CA SER A 70 1.45 -8.41 -5.35
C SER A 70 2.11 -9.09 -6.55
N ILE A 71 3.39 -9.48 -6.44
CA ILE A 71 4.10 -10.22 -7.49
C ILE A 71 3.47 -11.60 -7.71
N LYS A 72 3.02 -12.27 -6.64
CA LYS A 72 2.44 -13.61 -6.73
C LYS A 72 1.03 -13.65 -7.32
N ILE A 73 0.31 -12.53 -7.26
CA ILE A 73 -1.04 -12.36 -7.81
C ILE A 73 -1.00 -11.94 -9.29
N PHE A 74 0.12 -11.36 -9.73
CA PHE A 74 0.38 -11.05 -11.14
C PHE A 74 0.52 -12.32 -11.98
#